data_AF-A0A538QCY0-F1
#
_entry.id   AF-A0A538QCY0-F1
#
_cell.length_a   1.000
_cell.length_b   1.000
_cell.length_c   1.000
_cell.angle_alpha   90.00
_cell.angle_beta   90.00
_cell.angle_gamma   90.00
#
_symmetry.space_group_name_H-M   'P 1'
#
loop_
_entity.id
_entity.type
_entity.pdbx_description
1 polymer ?
#
loop_
_entity_poly.entity_id
_entity_poly.type
_entity_poly.pdbx_seq_one_letter_code
_entity_poly.pdbx_strand_id
1 'polypeptide(L)'
;MSWRPLVSAEHSETIAATIREIVAAVGATPPVGAYDLADRALLHAYTAEADIAPDPEDRAGQALVAAVTAFAQGPIRPALFGGAAGIGWRVAHLAAEEDAALVCSKIDAGLLRLLGAESTEYDLIGGLAGFGVYTRARGEAGRPLASAVLDEIARRARPVRGGLAMHTPPEWLPAWRAEALALARVCAGRSDAKAQIRDTGLCHGALGAAHQFHRLWHATGDEVFATAARHWLDRGLAMRRGDPIAGFPSCLFEDGNEHWIADPTVLSGASGVALVLHSMITDVEPAWDNLLLVDLEPAG
;
A
#
# COMPACT_ATOMS: atom_id res chain seq x y z
N MET A 1 15.19 -9.92 10.33
CA MET A 1 15.92 -10.47 9.17
C MET A 1 15.93 -9.40 8.08
N SER A 2 16.97 -9.31 7.25
CA SER A 2 16.95 -8.41 6.08
C SER A 2 15.99 -8.93 5.01
N TRP A 3 15.33 -8.03 4.29
CA TRP A 3 14.51 -8.36 3.12
C TRP A 3 15.36 -9.10 2.08
N ARG A 4 14.74 -10.00 1.33
CA ARG A 4 15.40 -10.85 0.33
C ARG A 4 14.61 -10.88 -0.96
N PRO A 5 15.28 -10.68 -2.11
CA PRO A 5 14.68 -10.92 -3.41
C PRO A 5 14.08 -12.32 -3.49
N LEU A 6 12.91 -12.43 -4.13
CA LEU A 6 12.26 -13.70 -4.40
C LEU A 6 12.71 -14.32 -5.72
N VAL A 7 13.21 -13.47 -6.63
CA VAL A 7 13.55 -13.82 -8.00
C VAL A 7 15.06 -14.01 -8.16
N SER A 8 15.45 -14.95 -9.02
CA SER A 8 16.86 -15.20 -9.36
C SER A 8 17.49 -14.02 -10.10
N ALA A 9 18.79 -13.80 -9.93
CA ALA A 9 19.54 -12.74 -10.62
C ALA A 9 19.35 -12.69 -12.14
N GLU A 10 19.20 -13.85 -12.80
CA GLU A 10 18.95 -13.93 -14.26
C GLU A 10 17.66 -13.21 -14.70
N HIS A 11 16.59 -13.36 -13.91
CA HIS A 11 15.28 -12.76 -14.20
C HIS A 11 15.15 -11.32 -13.66
N SER A 12 16.01 -10.92 -12.71
CA SER A 12 15.96 -9.59 -12.09
C SER A 12 16.14 -8.46 -13.11
N GLU A 13 17.00 -8.62 -14.11
CA GLU A 13 17.22 -7.57 -15.12
C GLU A 13 16.00 -7.37 -16.03
N THR A 14 15.30 -8.45 -16.40
CA THR A 14 14.05 -8.34 -17.17
C THR A 14 12.96 -7.61 -16.39
N ILE A 15 12.86 -7.88 -15.09
CA ILE A 15 11.92 -7.18 -14.20
C ILE A 15 12.34 -5.72 -14.03
N ALA A 16 13.63 -5.43 -13.85
CA ALA A 16 14.15 -4.06 -13.78
C ALA A 16 13.84 -3.26 -15.05
N ALA A 17 13.99 -3.87 -16.23
CA ALA A 17 13.56 -3.27 -17.50
C ALA A 17 12.06 -2.95 -17.52
N THR A 18 11.23 -3.87 -17.02
CA THR A 18 9.77 -3.65 -16.91
C THR A 18 9.45 -2.49 -15.96
N ILE A 19 10.15 -2.38 -14.83
CA ILE A 19 10.01 -1.24 -13.90
C ILE A 19 10.36 0.07 -14.61
N ARG A 20 11.48 0.13 -15.35
CA ARG A 20 11.86 1.33 -16.12
C ARG A 20 10.82 1.71 -17.17
N GLU A 21 10.22 0.73 -17.85
CA GLU A 21 9.12 0.97 -18.79
C GLU A 21 7.90 1.58 -18.10
N ILE A 22 7.53 1.07 -16.92
CA ILE A 22 6.42 1.64 -16.11
C ILE A 22 6.75 3.07 -15.69
N VAL A 23 7.95 3.32 -15.14
CA VAL A 23 8.37 4.66 -14.71
C VAL A 23 8.30 5.66 -15.88
N ALA A 24 8.80 5.28 -17.05
CA ALA A 24 8.73 6.11 -18.25
C ALA A 24 7.28 6.35 -18.71
N ALA A 25 6.43 5.32 -18.70
CA ALA A 25 5.05 5.43 -19.14
C ALA A 25 4.19 6.26 -18.18
N VAL A 26 4.41 6.14 -16.86
CA VAL A 26 3.78 7.00 -15.85
C VAL A 26 4.24 8.45 -16.06
N GLY A 27 5.55 8.68 -16.24
CA GLY A 27 6.08 10.03 -16.52
C GLY A 27 5.52 10.69 -17.79
N ALA A 28 5.14 9.89 -18.78
CA ALA A 28 4.55 10.37 -20.04
C ALA A 28 3.05 10.72 -19.94
N THR A 29 2.35 10.26 -18.89
CA THR A 29 0.93 10.58 -18.71
C THR A 29 0.72 11.81 -17.82
N PRO A 30 -0.22 12.71 -18.15
CA PRO A 30 -0.55 13.84 -17.29
C PRO A 30 -1.02 13.37 -15.91
N PRO A 31 -0.54 13.98 -14.82
CA PRO A 31 -0.96 13.59 -13.48
C PRO A 31 -2.42 13.95 -13.22
N VAL A 32 -3.15 13.06 -12.54
CA VAL A 32 -4.56 13.21 -12.19
C VAL A 32 -4.72 13.45 -10.70
N GLY A 33 -4.62 14.72 -10.32
CA GLY A 33 -4.86 15.18 -8.95
C GLY A 33 -3.74 14.83 -7.96
N ALA A 34 -3.98 15.16 -6.69
CA ALA A 34 -2.96 15.09 -5.64
C ALA A 34 -2.49 13.66 -5.33
N TYR A 35 -3.39 12.67 -5.45
CA TYR A 35 -3.08 11.30 -5.05
C TYR A 35 -2.18 10.59 -6.06
N ASP A 36 -2.44 10.77 -7.36
CA ASP A 36 -1.54 10.32 -8.42
C ASP A 36 -0.15 10.96 -8.27
N LEU A 37 -0.08 12.27 -8.04
CA LEU A 37 1.20 12.95 -7.78
C LEU A 37 1.95 12.36 -6.57
N ALA A 38 1.25 12.03 -5.48
CA ALA A 38 1.87 11.42 -4.32
C ALA A 38 2.34 9.98 -4.60
N ASP A 39 1.62 9.23 -5.43
CA ASP A 39 1.99 7.89 -5.87
C ASP A 39 3.21 7.89 -6.81
N ARG A 40 3.32 8.90 -7.67
CA ARG A 40 4.52 9.13 -8.48
C ARG A 40 5.74 9.43 -7.62
N ALA A 41 5.57 10.18 -6.53
CA ALA A 41 6.65 10.44 -5.59
C ALA A 41 7.18 9.14 -4.96
N LEU A 42 6.28 8.24 -4.55
CA LEU A 42 6.66 6.91 -4.03
C LEU A 42 7.39 6.08 -5.09
N LEU A 43 6.83 6.01 -6.30
CA LEU A 43 7.42 5.25 -7.40
C LEU A 43 8.86 5.71 -7.66
N HIS A 44 9.06 7.01 -7.87
CA HIS A 44 10.39 7.56 -8.16
C HIS A 44 11.38 7.33 -7.01
N ALA A 45 10.96 7.59 -5.76
CA ALA A 45 11.82 7.42 -4.59
C ALA A 45 12.37 5.98 -4.46
N TYR A 46 11.48 4.98 -4.52
CA TYR A 46 11.88 3.58 -4.37
C TYR A 46 12.73 3.09 -5.55
N THR A 47 12.37 3.45 -6.78
CA THR A 47 13.16 3.00 -7.95
C THR A 47 14.52 3.66 -8.05
N ALA A 48 14.66 4.89 -7.51
CA ALA A 48 15.94 5.58 -7.44
C ALA A 48 16.83 5.04 -6.32
N GLU A 49 16.27 4.73 -5.14
CA GLU A 49 17.00 4.14 -4.00
C GLU A 49 17.69 2.83 -4.39
N ALA A 50 17.02 2.00 -5.19
CA ALA A 50 17.56 0.74 -5.67
C ALA A 50 18.39 0.83 -6.98
N ASP A 51 18.67 2.05 -7.48
CA ASP A 51 19.40 2.29 -8.74
C ASP A 51 18.77 1.60 -9.98
N ILE A 52 17.47 1.30 -9.93
CA ILE A 52 16.74 0.69 -11.06
C ILE A 52 16.34 1.75 -12.08
N ALA A 53 15.83 2.89 -11.60
CA ALA A 53 15.49 4.05 -12.40
C ALA A 53 15.98 5.32 -11.67
N PRO A 54 17.21 5.78 -11.96
CA PRO A 54 17.80 6.94 -11.31
C PRO A 54 16.96 8.21 -11.48
N ASP A 55 16.94 9.05 -10.45
CA ASP A 55 16.18 10.30 -10.43
C ASP A 55 17.07 11.54 -10.23
N PRO A 56 17.92 11.88 -11.21
CA PRO A 56 18.86 13.01 -11.09
C PRO A 56 18.17 14.39 -11.08
N GLU A 57 16.91 14.44 -11.48
CA GLU A 57 16.11 15.68 -11.54
C GLU A 57 15.24 15.87 -10.29
N ASP A 58 15.29 14.98 -9.30
CA ASP A 58 14.43 15.00 -8.12
C ASP A 58 12.93 15.03 -8.47
N ARG A 59 12.50 14.16 -9.38
CA ARG A 59 11.09 13.97 -9.74
C ARG A 59 10.28 13.49 -8.54
N ALA A 60 10.87 12.70 -7.64
CA ALA A 60 10.24 12.27 -6.40
C ALA A 60 9.85 13.49 -5.52
N GLY A 61 10.79 14.38 -5.22
CA GLY A 61 10.55 15.59 -4.44
C GLY A 61 9.58 16.55 -5.13
N GLN A 62 9.76 16.79 -6.43
CA GLN A 62 8.86 17.64 -7.22
C GLN A 62 7.41 17.13 -7.22
N ALA A 63 7.22 15.82 -7.39
CA ALA A 63 5.90 15.19 -7.38
C ALA A 63 5.25 15.31 -5.99
N LEU A 64 6.02 15.14 -4.91
CA LEU A 64 5.51 15.29 -3.54
C LEU A 64 5.06 16.73 -3.24
N VAL A 65 5.84 17.73 -3.64
CA VAL A 65 5.48 19.15 -3.50
C VAL A 65 4.23 19.49 -4.32
N ALA A 66 4.15 18.99 -5.56
CA ALA A 66 2.98 19.15 -6.40
C ALA A 66 1.74 18.49 -5.79
N ALA A 67 1.88 17.30 -5.18
CA ALA A 67 0.80 16.59 -4.51
C ALA A 67 0.23 17.41 -3.34
N VAL A 68 1.10 17.95 -2.47
CA VAL A 68 0.68 18.79 -1.34
C VAL A 68 -0.02 20.07 -1.84
N THR A 69 0.51 20.68 -2.90
CA THR A 69 -0.08 21.89 -3.50
C THR A 69 -1.46 21.61 -4.09
N ALA A 70 -1.59 20.55 -4.88
CA ALA A 70 -2.86 20.13 -5.48
C ALA A 70 -3.89 19.74 -4.41
N PHE A 71 -3.46 19.06 -3.34
CA PHE A 71 -4.32 18.70 -2.22
C PHE A 71 -4.86 19.95 -1.51
N ALA A 72 -4.01 20.95 -1.28
CA ALA A 72 -4.40 22.19 -0.61
C ALA A 72 -5.44 23.02 -1.40
N GLN A 73 -5.53 22.82 -2.71
CA GLN A 73 -6.48 23.50 -3.61
C GLN A 73 -7.74 22.68 -3.90
N GLY A 74 -7.75 21.40 -3.54
CA GLY A 74 -8.82 20.45 -3.85
C GLY A 74 -9.84 20.26 -2.72
N PRO A 75 -10.87 19.44 -2.97
CA PRO A 75 -11.80 19.01 -1.94
C PRO A 75 -11.08 18.15 -0.90
N ILE A 76 -11.25 18.49 0.38
CA ILE A 76 -10.62 17.78 1.49
C ILE A 76 -11.47 16.57 1.86
N ARG A 77 -10.89 15.37 1.73
CA ARG A 77 -11.44 14.11 2.25
C ARG A 77 -10.54 13.58 3.36
N PRO A 78 -11.08 13.15 4.51
CA PRO A 78 -10.28 12.63 5.60
C PRO A 78 -10.12 11.11 5.45
N ALA A 79 -9.40 10.67 4.42
CA ALA A 79 -9.22 9.25 4.11
C ALA A 79 -7.74 8.91 3.95
N LEU A 80 -7.36 7.66 4.20
CA LEU A 80 -6.00 7.17 3.90
C LEU A 80 -5.83 6.99 2.39
N PHE A 81 -6.84 6.45 1.72
CA PHE A 81 -6.84 6.33 0.26
C PHE A 81 -7.67 7.45 -0.35
N GLY A 82 -7.03 8.27 -1.20
CA GLY A 82 -7.67 9.41 -1.85
C GLY A 82 -7.97 10.60 -0.92
N GLY A 83 -7.28 10.72 0.22
CA GLY A 83 -7.55 11.78 1.20
C GLY A 83 -6.33 12.30 1.95
N ALA A 84 -6.61 13.17 2.93
CA ALA A 84 -5.64 13.93 3.73
C ALA A 84 -4.66 13.04 4.50
N ALA A 85 -5.15 11.96 5.13
CA ALA A 85 -4.29 11.02 5.84
C ALA A 85 -3.33 10.32 4.86
N GLY A 86 -3.79 10.04 3.64
CA GLY A 86 -2.96 9.49 2.57
C GLY A 86 -1.84 10.41 2.12
N ILE A 87 -2.14 11.69 1.91
CA ILE A 87 -1.13 12.70 1.56
C ILE A 87 -0.14 12.88 2.72
N GLY A 88 -0.66 13.00 3.95
CA GLY A 88 0.17 13.11 5.14
C GLY A 88 1.09 11.90 5.32
N TRP A 89 0.60 10.70 5.02
CA TRP A 89 1.42 9.48 5.07
C TRP A 89 2.58 9.53 4.07
N ARG A 90 2.35 9.92 2.79
CA ARG A 90 3.46 10.04 1.81
C ARG A 90 4.48 11.08 2.26
N VAL A 91 4.01 12.20 2.80
CA VAL A 91 4.88 13.26 3.29
C VAL A 91 5.72 12.77 4.48
N ALA A 92 5.11 12.10 5.46
CA ALA A 92 5.84 11.54 6.59
C ALA A 92 6.80 10.41 6.18
N HIS A 93 6.49 9.69 5.11
CA HIS A 93 7.28 8.57 4.60
C HIS A 93 8.48 9.01 3.75
N LEU A 94 8.34 10.09 2.96
CA LEU A 94 9.33 10.49 1.96
C LEU A 94 10.10 11.77 2.29
N ALA A 95 9.50 12.71 3.02
CA ALA A 95 10.12 14.00 3.29
C ALA A 95 11.03 13.95 4.52
N ALA A 96 11.97 14.89 4.59
CA ALA A 96 12.74 15.12 5.81
C ALA A 96 11.80 15.49 6.98
N GLU A 97 12.22 15.15 8.20
CA GLU A 97 11.38 15.30 9.41
C GLU A 97 10.83 16.72 9.60
N GLU A 98 11.66 17.75 9.34
CA GLU A 98 11.28 19.16 9.46
C GLU A 98 10.17 19.56 8.47
N ASP A 99 10.31 19.16 7.20
CA ASP A 99 9.32 19.42 6.15
C ASP A 99 8.02 18.64 6.41
N ALA A 100 8.17 17.38 6.83
CA ALA A 100 7.04 16.53 7.19
C ALA A 100 6.24 17.12 8.35
N ALA A 101 6.89 17.65 9.39
CA ALA A 101 6.25 18.28 10.53
C ALA A 101 5.35 19.47 10.14
N LEU A 102 5.82 20.32 9.21
CA LEU A 102 5.07 21.50 8.77
C LEU A 102 3.75 21.14 8.08
N VAL A 103 3.79 20.19 7.14
CA VAL A 103 2.60 19.79 6.38
C VAL A 103 1.67 18.94 7.25
N CYS A 104 2.23 17.94 7.93
CA CYS A 104 1.45 16.97 8.67
C CYS A 104 0.77 17.57 9.90
N SER A 105 1.36 18.55 10.60
CA SER A 105 0.69 19.20 11.74
C SER A 105 -0.65 19.85 11.36
N LYS A 106 -0.77 20.36 10.13
CA LYS A 106 -2.04 20.91 9.60
C LYS A 106 -3.05 19.81 9.30
N ILE A 107 -2.59 18.67 8.79
CA ILE A 107 -3.41 17.48 8.55
C ILE A 107 -3.89 16.90 9.88
N ASP A 108 -3.00 16.74 10.86
CA ASP A 108 -3.28 16.30 12.23
C ASP A 108 -4.40 17.15 12.85
N ALA A 109 -4.27 18.48 12.78
CA ALA A 109 -5.29 19.41 13.27
C ALA A 109 -6.62 19.34 12.49
N GLY A 110 -6.58 18.96 11.22
CA GLY A 110 -7.78 18.69 10.42
C GLY A 110 -8.50 17.42 10.85
N LEU A 111 -7.75 16.32 10.98
CA LEU A 111 -8.29 15.01 11.37
C LEU A 111 -8.83 15.02 12.81
N LEU A 112 -8.14 15.68 13.74
CA LEU A 112 -8.60 15.84 15.12
C LEU A 112 -9.99 16.50 15.21
N ARG A 113 -10.28 17.48 14.34
CA ARG A 113 -11.60 18.16 14.30
C ARG A 113 -12.73 17.26 13.80
N LEU A 114 -12.41 16.15 13.16
CA LEU A 114 -13.39 15.21 12.59
C LEU A 114 -13.67 14.03 13.52
N LEU A 115 -12.77 13.75 14.47
CA LEU A 115 -13.00 12.77 15.52
C LEU A 115 -14.18 13.24 16.40
N GLY A 116 -15.07 12.32 16.76
CA GLY A 116 -16.30 12.61 17.49
C GLY A 116 -17.55 12.78 16.62
N ALA A 117 -17.42 12.85 15.29
CA ALA A 117 -18.57 12.85 14.39
C ALA A 117 -19.20 11.44 14.32
N GLU A 118 -20.55 11.36 14.32
CA GLU A 118 -21.28 10.07 14.24
C GLU A 118 -20.95 9.27 12.97
N SER A 119 -20.44 9.92 11.91
CA SER A 119 -20.24 9.35 10.58
C SER A 119 -18.81 8.90 10.26
N THR A 120 -17.87 8.93 11.20
CA THR A 120 -16.50 8.46 10.88
C THR A 120 -16.53 6.94 10.64
N GLU A 121 -16.09 6.46 9.49
CA GLU A 121 -15.98 5.01 9.26
C GLU A 121 -14.84 4.42 10.11
N TYR A 122 -14.83 3.10 10.33
CA TYR A 122 -13.75 2.45 11.10
C TYR A 122 -12.64 1.88 10.20
N ASP A 123 -12.92 1.63 8.92
CA ASP A 123 -12.05 0.86 8.03
C ASP A 123 -10.69 1.52 7.70
N LEU A 124 -9.86 0.78 6.97
CA LEU A 124 -8.55 1.23 6.52
C LEU A 124 -8.61 2.31 5.42
N ILE A 125 -9.67 2.33 4.63
CA ILE A 125 -9.76 3.11 3.40
C ILE A 125 -10.13 4.56 3.71
N GLY A 126 -11.30 4.75 4.33
CA GLY A 126 -11.86 6.05 4.70
C GLY A 126 -11.93 6.29 6.21
N GLY A 127 -11.60 5.28 7.03
CA GLY A 127 -11.91 5.29 8.45
C GLY A 127 -10.75 5.46 9.43
N LEU A 128 -11.09 5.25 10.70
CA LEU A 128 -10.21 5.40 11.87
C LEU A 128 -8.96 4.50 11.80
N ALA A 129 -9.06 3.29 11.25
CA ALA A 129 -7.88 2.43 11.06
C ALA A 129 -6.87 3.07 10.10
N GLY A 130 -7.36 3.73 9.03
CA GLY A 130 -6.52 4.51 8.13
C GLY A 130 -5.82 5.70 8.81
N PHE A 131 -6.48 6.37 9.76
CA PHE A 131 -5.83 7.41 10.56
C PHE A 131 -4.77 6.82 11.48
N GLY A 132 -5.02 5.64 12.05
CA GLY A 132 -4.03 4.89 12.83
C GLY A 132 -2.74 4.65 12.03
N VAL A 133 -2.86 4.18 10.79
CA VAL A 133 -1.71 3.97 9.88
C VAL A 133 -0.94 5.26 9.65
N TYR A 134 -1.64 6.36 9.36
CA TYR A 134 -1.01 7.67 9.23
C TYR A 134 -0.27 8.10 10.50
N THR A 135 -0.88 7.96 11.68
CA THR A 135 -0.23 8.33 12.93
C THR A 135 1.00 7.48 13.25
N ARG A 136 1.02 6.20 12.83
CA ARG A 136 2.20 5.33 12.96
C ARG A 136 3.36 5.86 12.14
N ALA A 137 3.12 6.28 10.89
CA ALA A 137 4.15 6.88 10.04
C ALA A 137 4.72 8.20 10.61
N ARG A 138 3.97 8.88 11.49
CA ARG A 138 4.38 10.11 12.15
C ARG A 138 5.26 9.91 13.40
N GLY A 139 5.38 8.68 13.90
CA GLY A 139 6.10 8.39 15.15
C GLY A 139 5.57 9.21 16.34
N GLU A 140 6.48 9.71 17.19
CA GLU A 140 6.11 10.50 18.39
C GLU A 140 5.29 11.75 18.06
N ALA A 141 5.53 12.39 16.90
CA ALA A 141 4.78 13.58 16.48
C ALA A 141 3.30 13.27 16.23
N GLY A 142 2.95 12.04 15.86
CA GLY A 142 1.58 11.59 15.62
C GLY A 142 0.83 11.19 16.89
N ARG A 143 1.51 11.09 18.04
CA ARG A 143 0.95 10.56 19.29
C ARG A 143 -0.34 11.25 19.76
N PRO A 144 -0.51 12.58 19.67
CA PRO A 144 -1.76 13.23 20.06
C PRO A 144 -2.96 12.75 19.22
N LEU A 145 -2.80 12.65 17.90
CA LEU A 145 -3.85 12.14 17.01
C LEU A 145 -4.06 10.64 17.23
N ALA A 146 -3.00 9.86 17.42
CA ALA A 146 -3.11 8.42 17.71
C ALA A 146 -3.95 8.17 18.98
N SER A 147 -3.69 8.92 20.06
CA SER A 147 -4.49 8.83 21.29
C SER A 147 -5.96 9.13 21.03
N ALA A 148 -6.24 10.21 20.30
CA ALA A 148 -7.62 10.60 20.01
C ALA A 148 -8.35 9.58 19.11
N VAL A 149 -7.65 8.96 18.14
CA VAL A 149 -8.18 7.87 17.32
C VAL A 149 -8.51 6.66 18.21
N LEU A 150 -7.60 6.25 19.09
CA LEU A 150 -7.86 5.14 20.02
C LEU A 150 -9.02 5.43 20.98
N ASP A 151 -9.13 6.66 21.49
CA ASP A 151 -10.25 7.06 22.34
C ASP A 151 -11.60 7.02 21.59
N GLU A 152 -11.63 7.42 20.31
CA GLU A 152 -12.81 7.30 19.46
C GLU A 152 -13.21 5.84 19.24
N ILE A 153 -12.23 5.00 18.93
CA ILE A 153 -12.42 3.56 18.77
C ILE A 153 -12.97 2.94 20.06
N ALA A 154 -12.38 3.28 21.21
CA ALA A 154 -12.80 2.79 22.51
C ALA A 154 -14.21 3.24 22.89
N ARG A 155 -14.61 4.47 22.53
CA ARG A 155 -15.99 4.96 22.75
C ARG A 155 -17.04 4.17 21.97
N ARG A 156 -16.67 3.62 20.81
CA ARG A 156 -17.57 2.82 19.97
C ARG A 156 -17.61 1.35 20.35
N ALA A 157 -16.69 0.92 21.21
CA ALA A 157 -16.69 -0.42 21.76
C ALA A 157 -17.95 -0.65 22.60
N ARG A 158 -18.64 -1.77 22.37
CA ARG A 158 -19.91 -2.06 23.08
C ARG A 158 -19.63 -2.76 24.40
N PRO A 159 -20.19 -2.36 25.54
CA PRO A 159 -20.04 -3.14 26.78
C PRO A 159 -20.60 -4.56 26.59
N VAL A 160 -19.81 -5.57 26.96
CA VAL A 160 -20.17 -6.99 27.00
C VAL A 160 -19.97 -7.53 28.41
N ARG A 161 -20.61 -8.65 28.75
CA ARG A 161 -20.44 -9.27 30.08
C ARG A 161 -18.97 -9.70 30.24
N GLY A 162 -18.19 -8.91 30.97
CA GLY A 162 -16.74 -9.11 31.17
C GLY A 162 -15.86 -7.96 30.66
N GLY A 163 -16.39 -6.92 30.00
CA GLY A 163 -15.61 -5.75 29.57
C GLY A 163 -16.25 -4.90 28.47
N LEU A 164 -15.43 -4.27 27.63
CA LEU A 164 -15.84 -3.57 26.41
C LEU A 164 -15.49 -4.45 25.20
N ALA A 165 -16.42 -4.65 24.27
CA ALA A 165 -16.19 -5.29 22.98
C ALA A 165 -15.60 -4.27 21.99
N MET A 166 -14.27 -4.19 22.01
CA MET A 166 -13.46 -4.82 20.98
C MET A 166 -12.54 -5.83 21.69
N HIS A 167 -13.10 -6.96 22.10
CA HIS A 167 -12.43 -7.92 22.97
C HIS A 167 -11.95 -9.11 22.14
N THR A 168 -10.63 -9.24 21.95
CA THR A 168 -9.98 -10.50 21.56
C THR A 168 -9.74 -11.31 22.83
N PRO A 169 -10.47 -12.43 23.04
CA PRO A 169 -10.29 -13.24 24.23
C PRO A 169 -8.85 -13.73 24.40
N PRO A 170 -8.29 -13.75 25.63
CA PRO A 170 -6.93 -14.23 25.88
C PRO A 170 -6.67 -15.65 25.35
N GLU A 171 -7.69 -16.50 25.33
CA GLU A 171 -7.67 -17.85 24.73
C GLU A 171 -7.54 -17.86 23.21
N TRP A 172 -7.75 -16.72 22.53
CA TRP A 172 -7.56 -16.56 21.09
C TRP A 172 -6.19 -16.00 20.75
N LEU A 173 -5.48 -15.39 21.71
CA LEU A 173 -4.06 -15.08 21.54
C LEU A 173 -3.28 -16.41 21.49
N PRO A 174 -2.12 -16.42 20.85
CA PRO A 174 -1.65 -17.34 19.78
C PRO A 174 -2.59 -18.12 18.83
N ALA A 175 -3.82 -18.51 19.21
CA ALA A 175 -4.64 -19.41 18.38
C ALA A 175 -5.05 -18.82 17.01
N TRP A 176 -5.34 -17.51 16.96
CA TRP A 176 -5.68 -16.82 15.71
C TRP A 176 -4.54 -16.87 14.69
N ARG A 177 -3.27 -16.90 15.14
CA ARG A 177 -2.11 -16.96 14.24
C ARG A 177 -2.06 -18.29 13.51
N ALA A 178 -2.31 -19.39 14.22
CA ALA A 178 -2.37 -20.72 13.61
C ALA A 178 -3.52 -20.83 12.60
N GLU A 179 -4.69 -20.29 12.94
CA GLU A 179 -5.86 -20.25 12.06
C GLU A 179 -5.63 -19.37 10.83
N ALA A 180 -5.06 -18.17 11.02
CA ALA A 180 -4.69 -17.27 9.94
C ALA A 180 -3.67 -17.91 8.99
N LEU A 181 -2.66 -18.62 9.52
CA LEU A 181 -1.70 -19.37 8.70
C LEU A 181 -2.36 -20.53 7.96
N ALA A 182 -3.28 -21.26 8.59
CA ALA A 182 -4.02 -22.32 7.93
C ALA A 182 -4.86 -21.77 6.76
N LEU A 183 -5.57 -20.65 6.97
CA LEU A 183 -6.32 -19.97 5.92
C LEU A 183 -5.41 -19.45 4.81
N ALA A 184 -4.27 -18.84 5.16
CA ALA A 184 -3.30 -18.35 4.19
C ALA A 184 -2.76 -19.48 3.30
N ARG A 185 -2.48 -20.67 3.86
CA ARG A 185 -2.08 -21.86 3.08
C ARG A 185 -3.18 -22.34 2.13
N VAL A 186 -4.44 -22.30 2.56
CA VAL A 186 -5.58 -22.59 1.69
C VAL A 186 -5.67 -21.59 0.54
N CYS A 187 -5.44 -20.29 0.80
CA CYS A 187 -5.37 -19.27 -0.24
C CYS A 187 -4.18 -19.47 -1.19
N ALA A 188 -3.01 -19.83 -0.66
CA ALA A 188 -1.81 -20.10 -1.45
C ALA A 188 -1.99 -21.27 -2.44
N GLY A 189 -2.81 -22.27 -2.06
CA GLY A 189 -3.16 -23.41 -2.91
C GLY A 189 -4.39 -23.22 -3.80
N ARG A 190 -5.00 -22.02 -3.84
CA ARG A 190 -6.23 -21.78 -4.61
C ARG A 190 -5.90 -21.74 -6.11
N SER A 191 -6.66 -22.48 -6.92
CA SER A 191 -6.51 -22.44 -8.37
C SER A 191 -6.96 -21.10 -8.96
N ASP A 192 -6.38 -20.72 -10.10
CA ASP A 192 -6.72 -19.51 -10.85
C ASP A 192 -8.22 -19.32 -11.06
N ALA A 193 -8.91 -20.40 -11.48
CA ALA A 193 -10.36 -20.37 -11.73
C ALA A 193 -11.18 -19.99 -10.48
N LYS A 194 -10.70 -20.36 -9.29
CA LYS A 194 -11.33 -20.02 -8.01
C LYS A 194 -10.86 -18.69 -7.44
N ALA A 195 -9.65 -18.25 -7.79
CA ALA A 195 -9.11 -16.98 -7.34
C ALA A 195 -9.84 -15.80 -8.00
N GLN A 196 -10.29 -15.96 -9.24
CA GLN A 196 -11.03 -14.94 -10.01
C GLN A 196 -10.31 -13.59 -10.10
N ILE A 197 -8.98 -13.58 -10.00
CA ILE A 197 -8.14 -12.39 -10.18
C ILE A 197 -8.10 -12.04 -11.67
N ARG A 198 -8.39 -10.77 -11.99
CA ARG A 198 -8.60 -10.28 -13.37
C ARG A 198 -7.53 -9.34 -13.84
N ASP A 199 -6.91 -8.60 -12.94
CA ASP A 199 -5.96 -7.55 -13.24
C ASP A 199 -4.67 -7.68 -12.42
N THR A 200 -3.83 -6.65 -12.51
CA THR A 200 -2.48 -6.64 -11.94
C THR A 200 -2.35 -5.78 -10.68
N GLY A 201 -3.40 -5.03 -10.29
CA GLY A 201 -3.33 -4.10 -9.17
C GLY A 201 -3.03 -4.73 -7.80
N LEU A 202 -2.83 -3.87 -6.79
CA LEU A 202 -2.52 -4.30 -5.42
C LEU A 202 -3.79 -4.62 -4.63
N CYS A 203 -4.88 -3.88 -4.88
CA CYS A 203 -6.13 -4.01 -4.14
C CYS A 203 -6.78 -5.40 -4.28
N HIS A 204 -6.78 -5.95 -5.48
CA HIS A 204 -7.45 -7.22 -5.81
C HIS A 204 -6.82 -7.94 -7.02
N GLY A 205 -5.62 -7.53 -7.41
CA GLY A 205 -4.92 -8.04 -8.58
C GLY A 205 -3.82 -9.05 -8.24
N ALA A 206 -3.20 -9.57 -9.28
CA ALA A 206 -2.19 -10.62 -9.18
C ALA A 206 -0.97 -10.16 -8.37
N LEU A 207 -0.52 -8.91 -8.53
CA LEU A 207 0.68 -8.43 -7.85
C LEU A 207 0.40 -8.13 -6.37
N GLY A 208 -0.83 -7.74 -6.02
CA GLY A 208 -1.28 -7.68 -4.62
C GLY A 208 -1.21 -9.04 -3.92
N ALA A 209 -1.63 -10.11 -4.61
CA ALA A 209 -1.51 -11.47 -4.10
C ALA A 209 -0.05 -11.91 -3.99
N ALA A 210 0.77 -11.64 -5.03
CA ALA A 210 2.19 -11.96 -5.03
C ALA A 210 2.91 -11.33 -3.83
N HIS A 211 2.66 -10.04 -3.59
CA HIS A 211 3.28 -9.28 -2.51
C HIS A 211 2.88 -9.79 -1.12
N GLN A 212 1.60 -10.09 -0.90
CA GLN A 212 1.13 -10.66 0.37
C GLN A 212 1.79 -12.01 0.68
N PHE A 213 1.90 -12.88 -0.32
CA PHE A 213 2.57 -14.17 -0.11
C PHE A 213 4.09 -14.01 0.06
N HIS A 214 4.72 -13.00 -0.56
CA HIS A 214 6.13 -12.70 -0.33
C HIS A 214 6.38 -12.24 1.11
N ARG A 215 5.52 -11.37 1.65
CA ARG A 215 5.53 -10.98 3.08
C ARG A 215 5.32 -12.18 4.01
N LEU A 216 4.36 -13.06 3.70
CA LEU A 216 4.12 -14.26 4.51
C LEU A 216 5.31 -15.23 4.50
N TRP A 217 5.99 -15.39 3.36
CA TRP A 217 7.22 -16.16 3.30
C TRP A 217 8.32 -15.55 4.17
N HIS A 218 8.54 -14.24 4.09
CA HIS A 218 9.50 -13.54 4.97
C HIS A 218 9.15 -13.69 6.45
N ALA A 219 7.87 -13.63 6.79
CA ALA A 219 7.40 -13.72 8.16
C ALA A 219 7.50 -15.14 8.76
N THR A 220 7.47 -16.19 7.92
CA THR A 220 7.28 -17.58 8.38
C THR A 220 8.35 -18.57 7.93
N GLY A 221 9.06 -18.28 6.84
CA GLY A 221 9.95 -19.21 6.15
C GLY A 221 9.23 -20.36 5.41
N ASP A 222 7.90 -20.35 5.32
CA ASP A 222 7.13 -21.44 4.68
C ASP A 222 7.15 -21.30 3.15
N GLU A 223 7.80 -22.25 2.47
CA GLU A 223 8.00 -22.25 1.01
C GLU A 223 6.70 -22.34 0.20
N VAL A 224 5.58 -22.72 0.81
CA VAL A 224 4.27 -22.64 0.13
C VAL A 224 3.93 -21.20 -0.26
N PHE A 225 4.31 -20.23 0.57
CA PHE A 225 4.07 -18.82 0.30
C PHE A 225 5.03 -18.27 -0.75
N ALA A 226 6.30 -18.67 -0.72
CA ALA A 226 7.25 -18.32 -1.77
C ALA A 226 6.79 -18.84 -3.15
N THR A 227 6.26 -20.07 -3.17
CA THR A 227 5.74 -20.69 -4.39
C THR A 227 4.50 -19.95 -4.90
N ALA A 228 3.56 -19.60 -4.02
CA ALA A 228 2.39 -18.82 -4.39
C ALA A 228 2.77 -17.39 -4.87
N ALA A 229 3.75 -16.76 -4.23
CA ALA A 229 4.24 -15.44 -4.61
C ALA A 229 4.84 -15.46 -6.03
N ARG A 230 5.68 -16.45 -6.36
CA ARG A 230 6.23 -16.64 -7.71
C ARG A 230 5.14 -16.91 -8.74
N HIS A 231 4.18 -17.79 -8.42
CA HIS A 231 3.03 -18.06 -9.30
C HIS A 231 2.28 -16.78 -9.67
N TRP A 232 1.93 -15.97 -8.67
CA TRP A 232 1.17 -14.74 -8.91
C TRP A 232 2.00 -13.64 -9.58
N LEU A 233 3.31 -13.58 -9.34
CA LEU A 233 4.25 -12.73 -10.08
C LEU A 233 4.24 -13.09 -11.58
N ASP A 234 4.45 -14.37 -11.91
CA ASP A 234 4.47 -14.85 -13.30
C ASP A 234 3.11 -14.60 -13.99
N ARG A 235 2.00 -14.85 -13.28
CA ARG A 235 0.66 -14.58 -13.80
C ARG A 235 0.43 -13.10 -14.03
N GLY A 236 0.86 -12.24 -13.11
CA GLY A 236 0.77 -10.80 -13.25
C GLY A 236 1.55 -10.25 -14.44
N LEU A 237 2.78 -10.72 -14.64
CA LEU A 237 3.59 -10.37 -15.81
C LEU A 237 2.96 -10.88 -17.12
N ALA A 238 2.37 -12.08 -17.11
CA ALA A 238 1.66 -12.65 -18.26
C ALA A 238 0.32 -11.96 -18.57
N MET A 239 -0.24 -11.18 -17.64
CA MET A 239 -1.45 -10.36 -17.86
C MET A 239 -1.15 -9.05 -18.60
N ARG A 240 0.12 -8.74 -18.86
CA ARG A 240 0.54 -7.56 -19.60
C ARG A 240 -0.17 -7.48 -20.95
N ARG A 241 -0.68 -6.29 -21.28
CA ARG A 241 -1.47 -6.01 -22.49
C ARG A 241 -0.75 -5.04 -23.42
N GLY A 242 -1.29 -4.85 -24.63
CA GLY A 242 -0.86 -3.78 -25.55
C GLY A 242 -1.39 -2.38 -25.18
N ASP A 243 -1.88 -2.21 -23.95
CA ASP A 243 -2.60 -1.04 -23.46
C ASP A 243 -1.65 0.02 -22.84
N PRO A 244 -2.13 1.26 -22.56
CA PRO A 244 -1.32 2.31 -21.93
C PRO A 244 -0.74 1.94 -20.55
N ILE A 245 0.22 2.76 -20.10
CA ILE A 245 1.04 2.57 -18.88
C ILE A 245 1.82 1.24 -18.89
N ALA A 246 2.68 1.08 -19.90
CA ALA A 246 3.57 -0.08 -20.08
C ALA A 246 2.86 -1.45 -20.16
N GLY A 247 1.55 -1.48 -20.46
CA GLY A 247 0.77 -2.70 -20.57
C GLY A 247 0.17 -3.21 -19.25
N PHE A 248 0.11 -2.35 -18.22
CA PHE A 248 -0.50 -2.67 -16.92
C PHE A 248 -1.70 -1.77 -16.61
N PRO A 249 -2.80 -1.86 -17.40
CA PRO A 249 -4.03 -1.14 -17.08
C PRO A 249 -4.75 -1.73 -15.86
N SER A 250 -5.57 -0.91 -15.21
CA SER A 250 -6.47 -1.31 -14.14
C SER A 250 -7.82 -1.77 -14.70
N CYS A 251 -8.44 -2.78 -14.09
CA CYS A 251 -9.77 -3.26 -14.45
C CYS A 251 -10.82 -2.76 -13.47
N LEU A 252 -11.74 -1.95 -13.95
CA LEU A 252 -12.92 -1.54 -13.20
C LEU A 252 -14.13 -2.36 -13.62
N PHE A 253 -14.99 -2.67 -12.66
CA PHE A 253 -16.28 -3.32 -12.90
C PHE A 253 -17.40 -2.30 -12.69
N GLU A 254 -17.99 -1.83 -13.78
CA GLU A 254 -19.12 -0.90 -13.77
C GLU A 254 -20.29 -1.51 -14.54
N ASP A 255 -21.48 -1.48 -13.94
CA ASP A 255 -22.71 -2.04 -14.52
C ASP A 255 -22.59 -3.49 -15.04
N GLY A 256 -21.74 -4.29 -14.41
CA GLY A 256 -21.48 -5.68 -14.77
C GLY A 256 -20.53 -5.88 -15.97
N ASN A 257 -19.93 -4.80 -16.48
CA ASN A 257 -18.96 -4.84 -17.58
C ASN A 257 -17.55 -4.48 -17.10
N GLU A 258 -16.55 -5.06 -17.76
CA GLU A 258 -15.14 -4.73 -17.55
C GLU A 258 -14.76 -3.47 -18.31
N HIS A 259 -14.21 -2.50 -17.60
CA HIS A 259 -13.66 -1.26 -18.14
C HIS A 259 -12.18 -1.18 -17.81
N TRP A 260 -11.34 -1.14 -18.85
CA TRP A 260 -9.89 -1.07 -18.71
C TRP A 260 -9.42 0.37 -18.81
N ILE A 261 -8.74 0.87 -17.78
CA ILE A 261 -8.29 2.25 -17.70
C ILE A 261 -6.77 2.34 -17.50
N ALA A 262 -6.20 3.41 -18.03
CA ALA A 262 -4.82 3.78 -17.79
C ALA A 262 -4.70 4.39 -16.39
N ASP A 263 -4.31 3.57 -15.41
CA ASP A 263 -4.23 3.97 -14.00
C ASP A 263 -2.75 4.05 -13.55
N PRO A 264 -2.23 5.25 -13.25
CA PRO A 264 -0.86 5.44 -12.77
C PRO A 264 -0.72 5.26 -11.25
N THR A 265 -1.78 4.97 -10.50
CA THR A 265 -1.77 4.98 -9.02
C THR A 265 -1.14 3.72 -8.41
N VAL A 266 -0.87 3.75 -7.11
CA VAL A 266 -0.29 2.62 -6.36
C VAL A 266 -1.32 1.52 -6.07
N LEU A 267 -2.55 1.87 -5.69
CA LEU A 267 -3.50 0.87 -5.17
C LEU A 267 -4.02 -0.07 -6.27
N SER A 268 -4.29 0.48 -7.46
CA SER A 268 -4.91 -0.27 -8.57
C SER A 268 -4.09 -0.21 -9.86
N GLY A 269 -3.15 0.73 -9.95
CA GLY A 269 -2.44 1.03 -11.18
C GLY A 269 -1.02 0.50 -11.26
N ALA A 270 -0.33 0.93 -12.31
CA ALA A 270 1.00 0.41 -12.66
C ALA A 270 2.10 0.83 -11.68
N SER A 271 1.97 1.97 -10.97
CA SER A 271 2.95 2.33 -9.94
C SER A 271 3.00 1.29 -8.84
N GLY A 272 1.85 0.72 -8.46
CA GLY A 272 1.80 -0.40 -7.52
C GLY A 272 2.49 -1.64 -8.06
N VAL A 273 2.22 -1.97 -9.33
CA VAL A 273 2.90 -3.08 -10.03
C VAL A 273 4.42 -2.91 -9.95
N ALA A 274 4.94 -1.73 -10.30
CA ALA A 274 6.37 -1.44 -10.23
C ALA A 274 6.95 -1.56 -8.81
N LEU A 275 6.23 -1.11 -7.77
CA LEU A 275 6.67 -1.24 -6.39
C LEU A 275 6.72 -2.69 -5.90
N VAL A 276 5.79 -3.54 -6.35
CA VAL A 276 5.85 -4.99 -6.09
C VAL A 276 6.99 -5.63 -6.87
N LEU A 277 7.15 -5.32 -8.15
CA LEU A 277 8.27 -5.83 -8.94
C LEU A 277 9.62 -5.44 -8.32
N HIS A 278 9.74 -4.21 -7.83
CA HIS A 278 10.89 -3.73 -7.07
C HIS A 278 11.14 -4.61 -5.84
N SER A 279 10.12 -4.85 -5.01
CA SER A 279 10.29 -5.67 -3.79
C SER A 279 10.72 -7.11 -4.09
N MET A 280 10.39 -7.65 -5.27
CA MET A 280 10.74 -9.01 -5.67
C MET A 280 12.22 -9.17 -6.08
N ILE A 281 12.89 -8.08 -6.49
CA ILE A 281 14.24 -8.12 -7.07
C ILE A 281 15.31 -7.39 -6.26
N THR A 282 14.94 -6.61 -5.25
CA THR A 282 15.86 -5.86 -4.39
C THR A 282 15.89 -6.43 -2.97
N ASP A 283 16.93 -6.07 -2.22
CA ASP A 283 17.04 -6.32 -0.77
C ASP A 283 16.53 -5.13 0.07
N VAL A 284 15.93 -4.14 -0.58
CA VAL A 284 15.27 -3.00 0.06
C VAL A 284 13.92 -3.46 0.60
N GLU A 285 13.72 -3.34 1.92
CA GLU A 285 12.44 -3.66 2.52
C GLU A 285 11.34 -2.72 1.99
N PRO A 286 10.20 -3.25 1.53
CA PRO A 286 9.15 -2.45 0.90
C PRO A 286 8.31 -1.71 1.95
N ALA A 287 8.91 -0.80 2.71
CA ALA A 287 8.24 -0.07 3.80
C ALA A 287 7.00 0.71 3.34
N TRP A 288 6.83 0.96 2.04
CA TRP A 288 5.62 1.54 1.45
C TRP A 288 4.36 0.71 1.72
N ASP A 289 4.49 -0.59 1.96
CA ASP A 289 3.36 -1.50 2.15
C ASP A 289 2.77 -1.47 3.56
N ASN A 290 3.37 -0.70 4.48
CA ASN A 290 2.76 -0.40 5.78
C ASN A 290 1.42 0.36 5.59
N LEU A 291 1.25 1.07 4.45
CA LEU A 291 0.00 1.68 4.03
C LEU A 291 -1.13 0.64 3.88
N LEU A 292 -0.77 -0.62 3.64
CA LEU A 292 -1.68 -1.75 3.43
C LEU A 292 -1.80 -2.66 4.66
N LEU A 293 -1.16 -2.33 5.79
CA LEU A 293 -1.09 -3.16 6.99
C LEU A 293 -0.52 -4.57 6.76
N VAL A 294 0.44 -4.71 5.83
CA VAL A 294 1.11 -5.99 5.55
C VAL A 294 2.58 -6.03 6.00
N ASP A 295 3.03 -5.04 6.79
CA ASP A 295 4.37 -4.94 7.40
C ASP A 295 4.55 -5.95 8.55
N LEU A 296 4.39 -7.24 8.24
CA LEU A 296 4.54 -8.33 9.19
C LEU A 296 6.00 -8.47 9.61
N GLU A 297 6.25 -8.45 10.92
CA GLU A 297 7.58 -8.71 11.46
C GLU A 297 7.96 -10.21 11.28
N PRO A 298 9.22 -10.52 10.94
CA PRO A 298 9.72 -11.89 10.94
C PRO A 298 9.49 -12.56 12.28
N ALA A 299 9.09 -13.84 12.27
CA ALA A 299 9.13 -14.64 13.49
C ALA A 299 10.57 -14.66 14.03
N GLY A 300 10.77 -14.07 15.22
CA GLY A 300 12.02 -14.17 15.98
C GLY A 300 12.28 -15.57 16.52
#